data_AF-A0A5R8PK22-F1
#
_entry.id   AF-A0A5R8PK22-F1
#
_cell.length_a   1.000
_cell.length_b   1.000
_cell.length_c   1.000
_cell.angle_alpha   90.00
_cell.angle_beta   90.00
_cell.angle_gamma   90.00
#
_symmetry.space_group_name_H-M   'P 1'
#
loop_
_entity.id
_entity.type
_entity.pdbx_description
1 polymer ?
#
loop_
_entity_poly.entity_id
_entity_poly.type
_entity_poly.pdbx_seq_one_letter_code
_entity_poly.pdbx_strand_id
1 'polypeptide(L)'
;MVFTGPTDIVGEAAGPNAEAGDDLARSGGTSTAVHADGEDHGRSGDATRERAGSIEDLVPGGGAQPCGDGFHDVEAAVVDQDRSVPARSAAGTALHDTLAAVIAQIAAVSGARQPALWAVVADAIGNRAIDAGVPEAGTRLAAEIGGKLPAPRFVEIGDRTFVRRISCCLVYEVPGCEMCTSCPKRPSAEREQLLARMAAQD
;
A
#
# COMPACT_ATOMS: atom_id res chain seq x y z
N MET A 1 9.92 -30.81 -23.77
CA MET A 1 11.28 -30.32 -24.07
C MET A 1 12.00 -30.24 -22.73
N VAL A 2 12.89 -31.18 -22.46
CA VAL A 2 13.55 -31.36 -21.15
C VAL A 2 14.90 -30.67 -21.21
N PHE A 3 15.13 -29.69 -20.33
CA PHE A 3 16.38 -28.94 -20.24
C PHE A 3 17.32 -29.71 -19.29
N THR A 4 18.46 -30.17 -19.81
CA THR A 4 19.56 -30.75 -19.02
C THR A 4 20.80 -29.90 -19.25
N GLY A 5 21.33 -29.33 -18.18
CA GLY A 5 22.59 -28.59 -18.12
C GLY A 5 23.16 -28.66 -16.70
N PRO A 6 24.47 -28.86 -16.51
CA PRO A 6 25.01 -29.49 -15.32
C PRO A 6 25.34 -28.53 -14.17
N THR A 7 25.15 -29.03 -12.95
CA THR A 7 25.81 -28.58 -11.73
C THR A 7 27.25 -29.10 -11.68
N ASP A 8 28.21 -28.22 -11.40
CA ASP A 8 29.36 -28.57 -10.54
C ASP A 8 29.95 -27.32 -9.89
N ILE A 9 30.41 -27.51 -8.66
CA ILE A 9 30.86 -26.52 -7.67
C ILE A 9 32.39 -26.65 -7.48
N VAL A 10 33.01 -25.56 -7.03
CA VAL A 10 34.24 -25.39 -6.20
C VAL A 10 35.59 -25.24 -6.92
N GLY A 11 36.30 -24.16 -6.56
CA GLY A 11 37.75 -24.01 -6.74
C GLY A 11 38.28 -22.68 -6.20
N GLU A 12 38.41 -22.56 -4.88
CA GLU A 12 39.13 -21.47 -4.20
C GLU A 12 40.66 -21.68 -4.31
N ALA A 13 41.41 -20.61 -4.62
CA ALA A 13 42.85 -20.54 -4.40
C ALA A 13 43.27 -19.07 -4.13
N ALA A 14 43.97 -18.87 -3.02
CA ALA A 14 44.39 -17.58 -2.49
C ALA A 14 45.83 -17.19 -2.88
N GLY A 15 46.02 -15.88 -3.11
CA GLY A 15 47.18 -15.06 -2.72
C GLY A 15 48.30 -14.81 -3.76
N PRO A 16 49.23 -13.85 -3.53
CA PRO A 16 49.16 -12.66 -2.65
C PRO A 16 49.82 -11.35 -3.22
N ASN A 17 49.63 -10.26 -2.44
CA ASN A 17 50.44 -9.01 -2.32
C ASN A 17 50.44 -7.98 -3.47
N ALA A 18 50.58 -6.66 -3.27
CA ALA A 18 50.50 -5.70 -2.16
C ALA A 18 50.90 -4.32 -2.79
N GLU A 19 50.90 -3.25 -1.97
CA GLU A 19 51.42 -1.87 -2.17
C GLU A 19 50.29 -0.82 -2.35
N ALA A 20 49.81 -0.13 -1.30
CA ALA A 20 50.45 0.91 -0.44
C ALA A 20 50.73 2.22 -1.22
N GLY A 21 49.84 3.23 -1.13
CA GLY A 21 49.97 4.43 -0.26
C GLY A 21 49.39 5.61 -1.07
N ASP A 22 48.70 6.61 -0.54
CA ASP A 22 49.21 7.57 0.43
C ASP A 22 48.05 8.38 1.07
N ASP A 23 48.28 8.78 2.32
CA ASP A 23 47.44 9.56 3.21
C ASP A 23 47.34 11.03 2.77
N LEU A 24 46.16 11.64 2.90
CA LEU A 24 46.09 13.08 3.16
C LEU A 24 45.13 13.39 4.32
N ALA A 25 45.74 13.94 5.36
CA ALA A 25 45.13 14.31 6.63
C ALA A 25 44.30 15.61 6.55
N ARG A 26 43.11 15.54 7.17
CA ARG A 26 42.65 16.37 8.31
C ARG A 26 42.70 17.91 8.22
N SER A 27 41.51 18.51 8.19
CA SER A 27 41.12 19.73 8.93
C SER A 27 39.59 19.68 9.08
N GLY A 28 38.94 19.74 10.24
CA GLY A 28 39.15 20.66 11.35
C GLY A 28 38.14 21.81 11.22
N GLY A 29 36.94 21.66 11.79
CA GLY A 29 35.87 22.65 11.70
C GLY A 29 34.74 22.37 12.69
N THR A 30 34.96 22.76 13.94
CA THR A 30 34.00 22.78 15.04
C THR A 30 32.84 23.73 14.76
N SER A 31 31.60 23.30 14.99
CA SER A 31 30.48 24.23 15.19
C SER A 31 29.76 23.90 16.50
N THR A 32 29.76 24.91 17.35
CA THR A 32 29.26 25.01 18.72
C THR A 32 27.73 24.95 18.79
N ALA A 33 27.20 24.12 19.70
CA ALA A 33 25.86 24.28 20.23
C ALA A 33 25.98 24.93 21.63
N VAL A 34 25.33 26.08 21.80
CA VAL A 34 25.25 26.82 23.08
C VAL A 34 23.84 26.63 23.65
N HIS A 35 23.82 26.40 24.96
CA HIS A 35 22.74 26.24 25.94
C HIS A 35 21.52 27.17 25.80
N ALA A 36 20.35 26.70 26.27
CA ALA A 36 19.73 27.21 27.50
C ALA A 36 18.48 26.39 27.91
N ASP A 37 18.35 26.26 29.23
CA ASP A 37 17.43 25.48 30.05
C ASP A 37 16.01 26.06 30.19
N GLY A 38 15.12 25.21 30.72
CA GLY A 38 14.12 25.61 31.72
C GLY A 38 12.68 25.81 31.22
N GLU A 39 11.75 24.99 31.71
CA GLU A 39 10.77 25.38 32.75
C GLU A 39 9.68 24.31 32.92
N ASP A 40 9.70 23.68 34.10
CA ASP A 40 8.61 22.95 34.75
C ASP A 40 7.69 23.97 35.42
N HIS A 41 6.37 23.94 35.19
CA HIS A 41 5.33 24.52 36.08
C HIS A 41 3.96 23.83 35.84
N GLY A 42 3.53 23.00 36.79
CA GLY A 42 2.31 23.27 37.56
C GLY A 42 0.92 22.83 37.04
N ARG A 43 0.38 21.80 37.71
CA ARG A 43 -0.88 21.83 38.51
C ARG A 43 -2.25 21.54 37.84
N SER A 44 -2.77 20.35 38.21
CA SER A 44 -4.09 20.04 38.83
C SER A 44 -5.41 20.38 38.12
N GLY A 45 -6.26 19.36 38.00
CA GLY A 45 -7.70 19.47 37.80
C GLY A 45 -8.39 18.11 37.98
N ASP A 46 -8.97 17.90 39.16
CA ASP A 46 -9.87 16.79 39.51
C ASP A 46 -11.28 17.08 38.96
N ALA A 47 -11.95 16.07 38.41
CA ALA A 47 -13.39 16.05 38.17
C ALA A 47 -13.90 14.61 37.98
N THR A 48 -14.32 14.02 39.10
CA THR A 48 -15.48 13.11 39.27
C THR A 48 -16.42 12.96 38.07
N ARG A 49 -16.81 11.71 37.73
CA ARG A 49 -18.14 11.15 38.07
C ARG A 49 -18.39 9.77 37.41
N GLU A 50 -18.88 8.87 38.24
CA GLU A 50 -19.36 7.51 37.96
C GLU A 50 -20.62 7.48 37.06
N ARG A 51 -20.85 6.42 36.30
CA ARG A 51 -21.62 5.22 36.72
C ARG A 51 -22.27 4.51 35.54
N ALA A 52 -22.11 3.19 35.54
CA ALA A 52 -22.85 2.22 34.74
C ALA A 52 -24.36 2.25 35.05
N GLY A 53 -25.17 1.94 34.03
CA GLY A 53 -26.58 1.61 34.15
C GLY A 53 -26.91 0.46 33.20
N SER A 54 -27.24 -0.68 33.78
CA SER A 54 -27.78 -1.89 33.15
C SER A 54 -29.22 -2.06 33.65
N ILE A 55 -30.13 -2.52 32.78
CA ILE A 55 -31.31 -3.39 33.03
C ILE A 55 -32.02 -3.52 31.67
N GLU A 56 -32.12 -4.71 31.06
CA GLU A 56 -33.14 -5.76 31.27
C GLU A 56 -34.58 -5.26 31.12
N ASP A 57 -35.27 -5.75 30.08
CA ASP A 57 -36.66 -6.20 30.23
C ASP A 57 -37.05 -7.26 29.19
N LEU A 58 -37.70 -8.30 29.71
CA LEU A 58 -38.22 -9.50 29.04
C LEU A 58 -39.65 -9.26 28.48
N VAL A 59 -39.89 -9.70 27.23
CA VAL A 59 -40.89 -10.69 26.73
C VAL A 59 -42.30 -10.70 27.41
N PRO A 60 -43.47 -10.72 26.70
CA PRO A 60 -43.90 -11.89 25.88
C PRO A 60 -44.82 -11.65 24.65
N GLY A 61 -44.95 -12.70 23.84
CA GLY A 61 -45.77 -12.73 22.62
C GLY A 61 -47.24 -13.14 22.79
N GLY A 62 -47.90 -13.35 21.64
CA GLY A 62 -49.15 -14.12 21.54
C GLY A 62 -50.34 -13.42 20.89
N GLY A 63 -50.47 -13.59 19.57
CA GLY A 63 -51.71 -13.94 18.84
C GLY A 63 -52.92 -12.99 18.80
N ALA A 64 -53.30 -12.57 17.58
CA ALA A 64 -54.67 -12.68 17.05
C ALA A 64 -54.73 -12.20 15.58
N GLN A 65 -55.11 -13.10 14.67
CA GLN A 65 -55.59 -12.74 13.33
C GLN A 65 -56.99 -12.10 13.41
N PRO A 66 -57.26 -11.07 12.59
CA PRO A 66 -58.59 -10.82 12.06
C PRO A 66 -58.66 -11.11 10.55
N CYS A 67 -59.75 -11.75 10.15
CA CYS A 67 -60.16 -11.93 8.75
C CYS A 67 -60.46 -10.56 8.15
N GLY A 68 -59.81 -10.23 7.04
CA GLY A 68 -60.07 -9.02 6.27
C GLY A 68 -59.87 -9.30 4.79
N ASP A 69 -60.98 -9.33 4.06
CA ASP A 69 -61.02 -9.32 2.61
C ASP A 69 -60.42 -7.99 2.10
N GLY A 70 -59.30 -8.08 1.41
CA GLY A 70 -58.60 -6.92 0.85
C GLY A 70 -57.81 -7.36 -0.38
N PHE A 71 -58.16 -6.79 -1.53
CA PHE A 71 -57.47 -6.98 -2.80
C PHE A 71 -55.98 -6.63 -2.64
N HIS A 72 -55.09 -7.59 -2.91
CA HIS A 72 -53.65 -7.33 -2.92
C HIS A 72 -53.27 -6.68 -4.25
N ASP A 73 -52.88 -5.41 -4.14
CA ASP A 73 -52.06 -4.69 -5.09
C ASP A 73 -50.84 -5.52 -5.54
N VAL A 74 -50.44 -5.31 -6.79
CA VAL A 74 -49.23 -5.88 -7.38
C VAL A 74 -48.04 -5.51 -6.48
N GLU A 75 -47.49 -6.50 -5.78
CA GLU A 75 -46.29 -6.39 -4.96
C GLU A 75 -45.16 -5.84 -5.83
N ALA A 76 -44.93 -4.52 -5.75
CA ALA A 76 -43.73 -3.89 -6.24
C ALA A 76 -42.59 -4.48 -5.43
N ALA A 77 -41.87 -5.43 -6.04
CA ALA A 77 -40.65 -5.98 -5.49
C ALA A 77 -39.74 -4.83 -5.06
N VAL A 78 -39.68 -4.59 -3.76
CA VAL A 78 -38.58 -3.87 -3.13
C VAL A 78 -37.35 -4.70 -3.43
N VAL A 79 -36.64 -4.31 -4.48
CA VAL A 79 -35.28 -4.78 -4.74
C VAL A 79 -34.45 -4.21 -3.60
N ASP A 80 -34.31 -5.00 -2.54
CA ASP A 80 -33.21 -4.85 -1.60
C ASP A 80 -31.95 -5.08 -2.44
N GLN A 81 -31.38 -3.99 -2.93
CA GLN A 81 -30.05 -4.01 -3.52
C GLN A 81 -29.08 -4.24 -2.37
N ASP A 82 -29.05 -5.48 -1.88
CA ASP A 82 -27.92 -5.97 -1.12
C ASP A 82 -26.73 -5.71 -2.01
N ARG A 83 -25.92 -4.75 -1.57
CA ARG A 83 -24.70 -4.32 -2.22
C ARG A 83 -23.69 -5.44 -1.97
N SER A 84 -23.97 -6.60 -2.55
CA SER A 84 -23.15 -7.79 -2.44
C SER A 84 -21.79 -7.40 -2.98
N VAL A 85 -20.84 -7.24 -2.06
CA VAL A 85 -19.44 -7.09 -2.41
C VAL A 85 -19.13 -8.35 -3.21
N PRO A 86 -18.72 -8.24 -4.49
CA PRO A 86 -18.46 -9.42 -5.29
C PRO A 86 -17.51 -10.33 -4.51
N ALA A 87 -17.93 -11.58 -4.34
CA ALA A 87 -17.19 -12.53 -3.53
C ALA A 87 -15.75 -12.61 -4.06
N ARG A 88 -14.77 -12.42 -3.17
CA ARG A 88 -13.35 -12.49 -3.52
C ARG A 88 -13.07 -13.88 -4.10
N SER A 89 -12.31 -13.93 -5.20
CA SER A 89 -11.84 -15.20 -5.72
C SER A 89 -10.94 -15.90 -4.69
N ALA A 90 -10.82 -17.23 -4.79
CA ALA A 90 -9.89 -17.98 -3.94
C ALA A 90 -8.44 -17.46 -4.10
N ALA A 91 -8.07 -17.06 -5.31
CA ALA A 91 -6.77 -16.45 -5.60
C ALA A 91 -6.60 -15.08 -4.93
N GLY A 92 -7.63 -14.22 -4.99
CA GLY A 92 -7.62 -12.90 -4.33
C GLY A 92 -7.46 -13.02 -2.82
N THR A 93 -8.19 -13.95 -2.19
CA THR A 93 -8.06 -14.25 -0.75
C THR A 93 -6.67 -14.77 -0.39
N ALA A 94 -6.16 -15.78 -1.11
CA ALA A 94 -4.83 -16.32 -0.85
C ALA A 94 -3.72 -15.27 -1.02
N LEU A 95 -3.86 -14.39 -2.02
CA LEU A 95 -2.92 -13.31 -2.25
C LEU A 95 -3.01 -12.24 -1.15
N HIS A 96 -4.22 -11.88 -0.69
CA HIS A 96 -4.40 -10.99 0.45
C HIS A 96 -3.67 -11.50 1.69
N ASP A 97 -3.88 -12.75 2.05
CA ASP A 97 -3.31 -13.33 3.27
C ASP A 97 -1.79 -13.42 3.18
N THR A 98 -1.26 -13.80 2.01
CA THR A 98 0.18 -13.83 1.73
C THR A 98 0.79 -12.44 1.85
N LEU A 99 0.19 -11.43 1.21
CA LEU A 99 0.68 -10.06 1.25
C LEU A 99 0.61 -9.48 2.66
N ALA A 100 -0.47 -9.73 3.39
CA ALA A 100 -0.61 -9.28 4.78
C ALA A 100 0.49 -9.84 5.67
N ALA A 101 0.80 -11.14 5.54
CA ALA A 101 1.89 -11.78 6.28
C ALA A 101 3.26 -11.17 5.93
N VAL A 102 3.58 -11.03 4.64
CA VAL A 102 4.87 -10.48 4.19
C VAL A 102 5.03 -9.01 4.55
N ILE A 103 3.99 -8.19 4.36
CA ILE A 103 4.01 -6.75 4.68
C ILE A 103 4.23 -6.53 6.17
N ALA A 104 3.64 -7.35 7.04
CA ALA A 104 3.87 -7.26 8.48
C ALA A 104 5.35 -7.46 8.83
N GLN A 105 5.99 -8.47 8.24
CA GLN A 105 7.40 -8.76 8.48
C GLN A 105 8.32 -7.66 7.92
N ILE A 106 8.08 -7.19 6.70
CA ILE A 106 8.86 -6.10 6.11
C ILE A 106 8.72 -4.83 6.97
N ALA A 107 7.51 -4.48 7.40
CA ALA A 107 7.28 -3.32 8.24
C ALA A 107 8.06 -3.41 9.57
N ALA A 108 8.07 -4.59 10.20
CA ALA A 108 8.76 -4.81 11.46
C ALA A 108 10.28 -4.63 11.35
N VAL A 109 10.90 -5.12 10.27
CA VAL A 109 12.37 -5.07 10.12
C VAL A 109 12.88 -3.78 9.49
N SER A 110 12.07 -3.10 8.67
CA SER A 110 12.49 -1.89 7.95
C SER A 110 12.02 -0.58 8.59
N GLY A 111 11.06 -0.64 9.52
CA GLY A 111 10.38 0.56 10.03
C GLY A 111 9.42 1.21 9.02
N ALA A 112 9.25 0.65 7.82
CA ALA A 112 8.30 1.16 6.85
C ALA A 112 6.85 0.98 7.34
N ARG A 113 6.04 2.02 7.19
CA ARG A 113 4.60 1.93 7.52
C ARG A 113 3.90 0.92 6.60
N GLN A 114 3.11 0.01 7.16
CA GLN A 114 2.34 -0.97 6.35
C GLN A 114 1.50 -0.32 5.23
N PRO A 115 0.82 0.84 5.41
CA PRO A 115 0.07 1.44 4.31
C PRO A 115 0.95 1.94 3.15
N ALA A 116 2.24 2.21 3.38
CA ALA A 116 3.16 2.53 2.29
C ALA A 116 3.47 1.27 1.47
N LEU A 117 3.67 0.14 2.15
CA LEU A 117 3.93 -1.15 1.51
C LEU A 117 2.73 -1.63 0.69
N TRP A 118 1.50 -1.44 1.20
CA TRP A 118 0.28 -1.69 0.41
C TRP A 118 0.19 -0.80 -0.84
N ALA A 119 0.60 0.47 -0.76
CA ALA A 119 0.66 1.33 -1.94
C ALA A 119 1.69 0.83 -2.97
N VAL A 120 2.83 0.27 -2.53
CA VAL A 120 3.83 -0.34 -3.43
C VAL A 120 3.22 -1.53 -4.17
N VAL A 121 2.47 -2.38 -3.47
CA VAL A 121 1.77 -3.51 -4.08
C VAL A 121 0.77 -3.04 -5.12
N ALA A 122 -0.03 -2.01 -4.83
CA ALA A 122 -0.99 -1.46 -5.79
C ALA A 122 -0.31 -0.95 -7.07
N ASP A 123 0.80 -0.24 -6.93
CA ASP A 123 1.57 0.25 -8.08
C ASP A 123 2.18 -0.90 -8.89
N ALA A 124 2.65 -1.97 -8.23
CA ALA A 124 3.18 -3.16 -8.89
C ALA A 124 2.10 -3.91 -9.68
N ILE A 125 0.90 -4.10 -9.09
CA ILE A 125 -0.25 -4.69 -9.77
C ILE A 125 -0.64 -3.86 -10.99
N GLY A 126 -0.70 -2.53 -10.85
CA GLY A 126 -1.00 -1.62 -11.94
C GLY A 126 -0.03 -1.77 -13.12
N ASN A 127 1.28 -1.83 -12.84
CA ASN A 127 2.28 -1.98 -13.90
C ASN A 127 2.12 -3.32 -14.63
N ARG A 128 1.92 -4.42 -13.88
CA ARG A 128 1.69 -5.74 -14.49
C ARG A 128 0.41 -5.80 -15.32
N ALA A 129 -0.64 -5.07 -14.92
CA ALA A 129 -1.88 -4.97 -15.69
C ALA A 129 -1.66 -4.22 -17.02
N ILE A 130 -0.83 -3.16 -17.03
CA ILE A 130 -0.41 -2.47 -18.26
C ILE A 130 0.42 -3.39 -19.15
N ASP A 131 1.40 -4.11 -18.58
CA ASP A 131 2.26 -5.02 -19.34
C ASP A 131 1.44 -6.15 -20.01
N ALA A 132 0.34 -6.56 -19.37
CA ALA A 132 -0.61 -7.53 -19.91
C ALA A 132 -1.59 -6.93 -20.95
N GLY A 133 -1.58 -5.61 -21.17
CA GLY A 133 -2.49 -4.91 -22.07
C GLY A 133 -3.92 -4.77 -21.54
N VAL A 134 -4.15 -4.97 -20.24
CA VAL A 134 -5.50 -4.91 -19.63
C VAL A 134 -5.46 -4.17 -18.28
N PRO A 135 -5.32 -2.83 -18.27
CA PRO A 135 -5.22 -2.04 -17.04
C PRO A 135 -6.35 -2.30 -16.02
N GLU A 136 -7.59 -2.52 -16.49
CA GLU A 136 -8.77 -2.78 -15.67
C GLU A 136 -8.66 -4.10 -14.88
N ALA A 137 -7.87 -5.06 -15.36
CA ALA A 137 -7.59 -6.28 -14.61
C ALA A 137 -6.86 -5.98 -13.29
N GLY A 138 -6.00 -4.96 -13.26
CA GLY A 138 -5.34 -4.51 -12.03
C GLY A 138 -6.32 -3.98 -10.99
N THR A 139 -7.30 -3.18 -11.42
CA THR A 139 -8.36 -2.66 -10.53
C THR A 139 -9.25 -3.78 -9.99
N ARG A 140 -9.64 -4.75 -10.85
CA ARG A 140 -10.42 -5.92 -10.42
C ARG A 140 -9.67 -6.78 -9.42
N LEU A 141 -8.40 -7.11 -9.71
CA LEU A 141 -7.57 -7.88 -8.81
C LEU A 141 -7.37 -7.17 -7.46
N ALA A 142 -7.16 -5.84 -7.47
CA ALA A 142 -7.05 -5.09 -6.24
C ALA A 142 -8.33 -5.12 -5.39
N ALA A 143 -9.52 -5.13 -6.02
CA ALA A 143 -10.79 -5.31 -5.32
C ALA A 143 -10.94 -6.73 -4.75
N GLU A 144 -10.48 -7.75 -5.47
CA GLU A 144 -10.47 -9.15 -4.99
C GLU A 144 -9.51 -9.35 -3.81
N ILE A 145 -8.35 -8.68 -3.80
CA ILE A 145 -7.44 -8.70 -2.65
C ILE A 145 -8.06 -7.91 -1.49
N GLY A 146 -8.56 -6.70 -1.76
CA GLY A 146 -9.23 -5.82 -0.82
C GLY A 146 -8.39 -5.42 0.40
N GLY A 147 -9.07 -5.11 1.52
CA GLY A 147 -8.42 -4.72 2.77
C GLY A 147 -7.81 -3.31 2.69
N LYS A 148 -6.51 -3.20 3.00
CA LYS A 148 -5.77 -1.92 2.99
C LYS A 148 -5.15 -1.59 1.63
N LEU A 149 -5.32 -2.45 0.62
CA LEU A 149 -4.78 -2.24 -0.72
C LEU A 149 -5.57 -1.13 -1.44
N PRO A 150 -4.94 0.01 -1.80
CA PRO A 150 -5.61 1.01 -2.63
C PRO A 150 -5.77 0.49 -4.06
N ALA A 151 -6.79 0.97 -4.76
CA ALA A 151 -6.95 0.69 -6.19
C ALA A 151 -5.77 1.30 -6.99
N PRO A 152 -5.17 0.57 -7.95
CA PRO A 152 -4.23 1.13 -8.91
C PRO A 152 -4.85 2.32 -9.64
N ARG A 153 -4.03 3.33 -9.94
CA ARG A 153 -4.46 4.53 -10.66
C ARG A 153 -3.70 4.60 -11.97
N PHE A 154 -4.41 4.93 -13.03
CA PHE A 154 -3.85 5.04 -14.37
C PHE A 154 -3.95 6.48 -14.87
N VAL A 155 -3.08 6.83 -15.80
CA VAL A 155 -3.12 8.09 -16.54
C VAL A 155 -2.74 7.81 -17.99
N GLU A 156 -3.53 8.35 -18.91
CA GLU A 156 -3.26 8.28 -20.34
C GLU A 156 -2.52 9.54 -20.78
N ILE A 157 -1.42 9.37 -21.51
CA ILE A 157 -0.63 10.46 -22.08
C ILE A 157 -0.25 10.09 -23.51
N GLY A 158 -0.83 10.80 -24.48
CA GLY A 158 -0.80 10.38 -25.88
C GLY A 158 -1.55 9.05 -26.04
N ASP A 159 -0.95 8.10 -26.76
CA ASP A 159 -1.52 6.77 -27.00
C ASP A 159 -1.01 5.72 -25.98
N ARG A 160 -0.45 6.17 -24.84
CA ARG A 160 0.18 5.30 -23.84
C ARG A 160 -0.43 5.48 -22.44
N THR A 161 -0.69 4.35 -21.81
CA THR A 161 -1.13 4.25 -20.41
C THR A 161 0.05 4.14 -19.46
N PHE A 162 0.01 4.87 -18.35
CA PHE A 162 0.99 4.80 -17.26
C PHE A 162 0.31 4.61 -15.91
N VAL A 163 1.00 3.96 -14.97
CA VAL A 163 0.56 3.98 -13.56
C VAL A 163 0.83 5.35 -12.95
N ARG A 164 -0.22 5.98 -12.43
CA ARG A 164 -0.13 7.15 -11.56
C ARG A 164 0.18 6.70 -10.13
N ARG A 165 1.49 6.56 -9.86
CA ARG A 165 1.99 6.00 -8.61
C ARG A 165 1.38 6.62 -7.36
N ILE A 166 1.11 5.74 -6.40
CA ILE A 166 0.67 6.09 -5.04
C ILE A 166 1.86 6.01 -4.08
N SER A 167 2.79 5.10 -4.36
CA SER A 167 3.92 4.78 -3.51
C SER A 167 5.19 5.55 -3.84
N CYS A 168 5.97 5.83 -2.80
CA CYS A 168 7.36 6.21 -2.91
C CYS A 168 8.21 4.95 -2.75
N CYS A 169 8.84 4.49 -3.84
CA CYS A 169 9.71 3.31 -3.82
C CYS A 169 11.10 3.59 -3.23
N LEU A 170 11.41 4.85 -2.90
CA LEU A 170 12.71 5.29 -2.35
C LEU A 170 13.93 4.95 -3.21
N VAL A 171 13.76 4.59 -4.49
CA VAL A 171 14.89 4.32 -5.39
C VAL A 171 15.85 5.51 -5.48
N TYR A 172 15.36 6.75 -5.32
CA TYR A 172 16.21 7.94 -5.31
C TYR A 172 17.17 8.03 -4.11
N GLU A 173 16.95 7.23 -3.06
CA GLU A 173 17.86 7.14 -1.90
C GLU A 173 19.08 6.24 -2.21
N VAL A 174 19.01 5.44 -3.30
CA VAL A 174 20.14 4.60 -3.73
C VAL A 174 21.23 5.48 -4.34
N PRO A 175 22.51 5.33 -3.96
CA PRO A 175 23.59 6.14 -4.52
C PRO A 175 23.63 6.11 -6.05
N GLY A 176 23.66 7.29 -6.68
CA GLY A 176 23.68 7.44 -8.13
C GLY A 176 22.32 7.29 -8.83
N CYS A 177 21.23 7.09 -8.09
CA CYS A 177 19.88 7.05 -8.66
C CYS A 177 19.15 8.40 -8.54
N GLU A 178 18.33 8.71 -9.53
CA GLU A 178 17.41 9.85 -9.49
C GLU A 178 15.98 9.40 -9.21
N MET A 179 15.09 10.36 -8.92
CA MET A 179 13.66 10.08 -8.89
C MET A 179 13.19 9.55 -10.25
N CYS A 180 12.42 8.47 -10.25
CA CYS A 180 11.77 7.99 -11.47
C CYS A 180 10.74 9.01 -12.01
N THR A 181 10.34 8.83 -13.26
CA THR A 181 9.38 9.72 -13.98
C THR A 181 8.01 9.83 -13.31
N SER A 182 7.54 8.76 -12.67
CA SER A 182 6.26 8.70 -11.98
C SER A 182 6.35 8.92 -10.46
N CYS A 183 7.49 9.37 -9.92
CA CYS A 183 7.70 9.52 -8.47
C CYS A 183 6.68 10.49 -7.83
N PRO A 184 5.90 10.10 -6.81
CA PRO A 184 4.91 10.99 -6.20
C PRO A 184 5.50 12.18 -5.45
N LYS A 185 6.83 12.21 -5.24
CA LYS A 185 7.55 13.36 -4.68
C LYS A 185 7.80 14.47 -5.70
N ARG A 186 7.70 14.19 -7.00
CA ARG A 186 7.81 15.21 -8.05
C ARG A 186 6.51 16.03 -8.15
N PRO A 187 6.58 17.35 -8.41
CA PRO A 187 5.41 18.17 -8.77
C PRO A 187 4.59 17.54 -9.89
N SER A 188 3.26 17.72 -9.87
CA SER A 188 2.37 17.06 -10.85
C SER A 188 2.69 17.44 -12.29
N ALA A 189 2.88 18.73 -12.56
CA ALA A 189 3.21 19.24 -13.88
C ALA A 189 4.53 18.65 -14.42
N GLU A 190 5.53 18.49 -13.55
CA GLU A 190 6.81 17.91 -13.93
C GLU A 190 6.68 16.42 -14.28
N ARG A 191 5.90 15.65 -13.51
CA ARG A 191 5.61 14.24 -13.84
C ARG A 191 4.90 14.11 -15.18
N GLU A 192 3.90 14.95 -15.45
CA GLU A 192 3.18 14.93 -16.72
C GLU A 192 4.11 15.21 -17.90
N GLN A 193 5.02 16.19 -17.79
CA GLN A 193 6.02 16.46 -18.81
C GLN A 193 7.00 15.30 -19.02
N LEU A 194 7.46 14.66 -17.93
CA LEU A 194 8.35 13.50 -18.02
C LEU A 194 7.67 12.31 -18.70
N LEU A 195 6.42 12.03 -18.33
CA LEU A 195 5.64 10.96 -18.95
C LEU A 195 5.30 11.28 -20.41
N ALA A 196 5.02 12.54 -20.76
CA ALA A 196 4.83 12.96 -22.15
C ALA A 196 6.09 12.76 -22.99
N ARG A 197 7.28 13.06 -22.43
CA ARG A 197 8.55 12.76 -23.09
C ARG A 197 8.75 11.26 -23.28
N MET A 198 8.45 10.44 -22.27
CA MET A 198 8.51 8.98 -22.42
C MET A 198 7.52 8.48 -23.46
N ALA A 199 6.29 9.02 -23.49
CA ALA A 199 5.25 8.58 -24.41
C ALA A 199 5.62 8.85 -25.88
N ALA A 200 6.35 9.94 -26.13
CA ALA A 200 6.88 10.31 -27.43
C ALA A 200 8.17 9.54 -27.84
N GLN A 201 8.71 8.70 -26.97
CA GLN A 201 9.85 7.82 -27.27
C GLN A 201 9.31 6.43 -27.65
N ASP A 202 9.61 6.02 -28.88
CA ASP A 202 9.22 4.73 -29.48
C ASP A 202 9.86 3.52 -28.78
#